data_AF-A0A9R0K7K5-F1
#
_entry.id   AF-A0A9R0K7K5-F1
#
_cell.length_a   1.000
_cell.length_b   1.000
_cell.length_c   1.000
_cell.angle_alpha   90.00
_cell.angle_beta   90.00
_cell.angle_gamma   90.00
#
_symmetry.space_group_name_H-M   'P 1'
#
loop_
_entity.id
_entity.type
_entity.pdbx_description
1 polymer ?
#
loop_
_entity_poly.entity_id
_entity_poly.type
_entity_poly.pdbx_seq_one_letter_code
_entity_poly.pdbx_strand_id
1 'polypeptide(L)'
;MREVINIHIGQAGIQVGNSCWELFCLEHGIQQDGMMPSDTSIGVESDSFNTFFNETSSGKHVPRAVFIDLEPTVIDEIRTGPYRQLFHPEQLLTGKEDAANNFARGHYTVGKDMVDLCLDRVRKLADSCTGLQGFLVFNAVGGGTGSGFGSLLLERLSVEYGKKSKLAFSIYPSPQVSTAVVEPYNSVLATHSLLEHTDVAVLLDNEAIYDICKKSLNIERPTYTNLNRLISQVVSSLTTSLRFDGAINVDITEFQTNLVPYPRIHFMLSSYAPVISAEKAYHEQLSVPEITTAVFEPSSMMAKCDPRHGKYMAACLMYRGDVVPKDVNAAVGTIKNKRTVQFVDWCPTGFKCGINYEPPTVVPGGDLAKVQRAVCMISNNTAVAEVFARIDHKFDLMYAKRAFVHWYVGEGMEEGEFSEAREDLAALEKDYEEVGAEASNEEEEEEY
;
A
#
# COMPACT_ATOMS: atom_id res chain seq x y z
N MET A 1 2.29 -17.90 -16.20
CA MET A 1 2.89 -17.06 -15.14
C MET A 1 1.79 -16.33 -14.39
N ARG A 2 2.13 -15.58 -13.35
CA ARG A 2 1.21 -14.90 -12.44
C ARG A 2 1.50 -13.40 -12.46
N GLU A 3 1.27 -12.76 -13.59
CA GLU A 3 1.68 -11.38 -13.83
C GLU A 3 0.82 -10.37 -13.08
N VAL A 4 1.43 -9.27 -12.68
CA VAL A 4 0.79 -8.19 -11.92
C VAL A 4 1.14 -6.85 -12.55
N ILE A 5 0.14 -5.99 -12.75
CA ILE A 5 0.33 -4.65 -13.30
C ILE A 5 0.30 -3.64 -12.15
N ASN A 6 1.34 -2.80 -12.09
CA ASN A 6 1.44 -1.75 -11.08
C ASN A 6 0.98 -0.42 -11.68
N ILE A 7 0.04 0.26 -11.02
CA ILE A 7 -0.52 1.53 -11.48
C ILE A 7 -0.20 2.59 -10.42
N HIS A 8 0.56 3.61 -10.80
CA HIS A 8 1.03 4.67 -9.91
C HIS A 8 0.34 5.99 -10.29
N ILE A 9 -0.45 6.54 -9.37
CA ILE A 9 -1.39 7.63 -9.66
C ILE A 9 -1.05 8.87 -8.84
N GLY A 10 -0.81 9.98 -9.53
CA GLY A 10 -0.48 11.28 -8.97
C GLY A 10 0.90 11.31 -8.29
N GLN A 11 1.35 12.50 -7.90
CA GLN A 11 2.66 12.74 -7.31
C GLN A 11 3.08 11.69 -6.26
N ALA A 12 2.25 11.45 -5.24
CA ALA A 12 2.59 10.56 -4.14
C ALA A 12 2.74 9.10 -4.59
N GLY A 13 1.79 8.60 -5.41
CA GLY A 13 1.86 7.25 -5.96
C GLY A 13 3.09 7.06 -6.85
N ILE A 14 3.41 8.06 -7.67
CA ILE A 14 4.56 8.04 -8.58
C ILE A 14 5.89 8.06 -7.82
N GLN A 15 6.03 8.90 -6.80
CA GLN A 15 7.27 8.99 -6.01
C GLN A 15 7.51 7.73 -5.17
N VAL A 16 6.45 7.13 -4.61
CA VAL A 16 6.53 5.82 -3.96
C VAL A 16 6.89 4.75 -5.00
N GLY A 17 6.22 4.74 -6.15
CA GLY A 17 6.50 3.84 -7.25
C GLY A 17 7.95 3.87 -7.71
N ASN A 18 8.52 5.06 -7.88
CA ASN A 18 9.93 5.23 -8.25
C ASN A 18 10.87 4.58 -7.21
N SER A 19 10.59 4.78 -5.91
CA SER A 19 11.35 4.16 -4.82
C SER A 19 11.18 2.63 -4.79
N CYS A 20 9.97 2.13 -5.05
CA CYS A 20 9.69 0.69 -5.15
C CYS A 20 10.44 0.03 -6.32
N TRP A 21 10.41 0.63 -7.51
CA TRP A 21 11.09 0.06 -8.68
C TRP A 21 12.61 0.15 -8.58
N GLU A 22 13.16 1.20 -7.95
CA GLU A 22 14.58 1.24 -7.58
C GLU A 22 14.95 0.02 -6.73
N LEU A 23 14.17 -0.25 -5.69
CA LEU A 23 14.38 -1.39 -4.80
C LEU A 23 14.20 -2.74 -5.51
N PHE A 24 13.17 -2.89 -6.34
CA PHE A 24 12.94 -4.13 -7.11
C PHE A 24 14.10 -4.41 -8.06
N CYS A 25 14.62 -3.39 -8.74
CA CYS A 25 15.79 -3.56 -9.61
C CYS A 25 17.02 -4.02 -8.81
N LEU A 26 17.27 -3.44 -7.64
CA LEU A 26 18.38 -3.85 -6.77
C LEU A 26 18.23 -5.27 -6.26
N GLU A 27 17.01 -5.68 -5.89
CA GLU A 27 16.72 -7.03 -5.41
C GLU A 27 16.91 -8.10 -6.49
N HIS A 28 16.59 -7.79 -7.75
CA HIS A 28 16.73 -8.70 -8.88
C HIS A 28 18.06 -8.54 -9.64
N GLY A 29 18.93 -7.61 -9.24
CA GLY A 29 20.19 -7.35 -9.95
C GLY A 29 20.01 -6.73 -11.34
N ILE A 30 18.88 -6.06 -11.58
CA ILE A 30 18.58 -5.36 -12.83
C ILE A 30 19.24 -3.98 -12.79
N GLN A 31 19.97 -3.65 -13.85
CA GLN A 31 20.64 -2.37 -13.99
C GLN A 31 19.65 -1.25 -14.37
N GLN A 32 20.08 0.00 -14.23
CA GLN A 32 19.24 1.17 -14.52
C GLN A 32 18.78 1.27 -15.99
N ASP A 33 19.47 0.58 -16.91
CA ASP A 33 19.11 0.47 -18.32
C ASP A 33 18.15 -0.70 -18.62
N GLY A 34 17.81 -1.50 -17.61
CA GLY A 34 16.96 -2.68 -17.70
C GLY A 34 17.71 -3.96 -18.06
N MET A 35 19.04 -3.94 -18.19
CA MET A 35 19.82 -5.16 -18.46
C MET A 35 20.08 -5.96 -17.17
N MET A 36 20.06 -7.28 -17.29
CA MET A 36 20.36 -8.20 -16.19
C MET A 36 21.53 -9.12 -16.60
N PRO A 37 22.79 -8.76 -16.28
CA PRO A 37 23.95 -9.54 -16.72
C PRO A 37 24.02 -10.96 -16.16
N SER A 38 23.32 -11.22 -15.06
CA SER A 38 23.21 -12.53 -14.41
C SER A 38 22.22 -13.45 -15.10
N ASP A 39 21.33 -12.92 -15.95
CA ASP A 39 20.38 -13.73 -16.68
C ASP A 39 21.08 -14.39 -17.89
N THR A 40 21.17 -15.70 -17.84
CA THR A 40 21.76 -16.53 -18.92
C THR A 40 20.69 -17.17 -19.81
N SER A 41 19.43 -16.88 -19.51
CA SER A 41 18.21 -17.52 -20.02
C SER A 41 17.38 -16.56 -20.88
N ILE A 42 18.04 -15.73 -21.69
CA ILE A 42 17.37 -14.81 -22.62
C ILE A 42 16.33 -15.59 -23.44
N GLY A 43 15.04 -15.30 -23.25
CA GLY A 43 13.92 -15.96 -23.93
C GLY A 43 13.44 -17.29 -23.32
N VAL A 44 13.84 -17.65 -22.10
CA VAL A 44 13.25 -18.76 -21.32
C VAL A 44 12.34 -18.17 -20.25
N GLU A 45 11.03 -18.23 -20.47
CA GLU A 45 9.99 -17.68 -19.59
C GLU A 45 9.79 -18.44 -18.25
N SER A 46 10.87 -18.82 -17.54
CA SER A 46 10.77 -19.64 -16.32
C SER A 46 10.98 -18.90 -15.01
N ASP A 47 11.41 -17.64 -15.02
CA ASP A 47 11.85 -16.98 -13.79
C ASP A 47 10.73 -16.22 -13.07
N SER A 48 10.73 -16.31 -11.74
CA SER A 48 9.70 -15.78 -10.83
C SER A 48 9.57 -14.25 -10.88
N PHE A 49 10.56 -13.52 -11.38
CA PHE A 49 10.52 -12.06 -11.50
C PHE A 49 9.77 -11.56 -12.76
N ASN A 50 9.47 -12.44 -13.72
CA ASN A 50 8.64 -12.10 -14.91
C ASN A 50 7.19 -11.77 -14.54
N THR A 51 6.80 -11.98 -13.28
CA THR A 51 5.53 -11.50 -12.73
C THR A 51 5.45 -9.97 -12.76
N PHE A 52 6.57 -9.27 -12.54
CA PHE A 52 6.65 -7.80 -12.46
C PHE A 52 7.38 -7.18 -13.66
N PHE A 53 8.23 -7.93 -14.34
CA PHE A 53 8.97 -7.47 -15.52
C PHE A 53 8.49 -8.16 -16.79
N ASN A 54 8.63 -7.47 -17.91
CA ASN A 54 8.48 -8.01 -19.25
C ASN A 54 9.84 -8.04 -19.94
N GLU A 55 10.25 -9.22 -20.41
CA GLU A 55 11.52 -9.37 -21.12
C GLU A 55 11.33 -9.02 -22.60
N THR A 56 12.18 -8.13 -23.11
CA THR A 56 12.24 -7.82 -24.54
C THR A 56 13.23 -8.74 -25.25
N SER A 57 13.08 -8.89 -26.57
CA SER A 57 14.02 -9.69 -27.38
C SER A 57 15.48 -9.21 -27.33
N SER A 58 15.74 -7.99 -26.84
CA SER A 58 17.08 -7.45 -26.59
C SER A 58 17.67 -7.82 -25.22
N GLY A 59 17.00 -8.66 -24.41
CA GLY A 59 17.42 -9.00 -23.05
C GLY A 59 17.17 -7.89 -22.02
N LYS A 60 16.41 -6.86 -22.41
CA LYS A 60 16.04 -5.75 -21.52
C LYS A 60 14.73 -6.07 -20.81
N HIS A 61 14.73 -5.90 -19.50
CA HIS A 61 13.62 -6.10 -18.60
C HIS A 61 12.89 -4.78 -18.38
N VAL A 62 11.62 -4.73 -18.80
CA VAL A 62 10.77 -3.54 -18.70
C VAL A 62 9.71 -3.76 -17.63
N PRO A 63 9.57 -2.88 -16.63
CA PRO A 63 8.53 -2.97 -15.62
C PRO A 63 7.11 -3.05 -16.20
N ARG A 64 6.27 -3.91 -15.64
CA ARG A 64 4.81 -3.92 -15.85
C ARG A 64 4.17 -2.84 -14.99
N ALA A 65 4.49 -1.59 -15.32
CA ALA A 65 4.05 -0.40 -14.60
C ALA A 65 3.38 0.61 -15.53
N VAL A 66 2.41 1.35 -15.00
CA VAL A 66 1.85 2.56 -15.60
C VAL A 66 1.98 3.68 -14.58
N PHE A 67 2.54 4.80 -14.98
CA PHE A 67 2.61 6.02 -14.17
C PHE A 67 1.72 7.06 -14.82
N ILE A 68 0.84 7.64 -14.04
CA ILE A 68 -0.09 8.65 -14.53
C ILE A 68 -0.22 9.81 -13.56
N ASP A 69 -0.05 11.00 -14.10
CA ASP A 69 -0.31 12.25 -13.42
C ASP A 69 -1.00 13.22 -14.38
N LEU A 70 -1.84 14.10 -13.82
CA LEU A 70 -2.54 15.12 -14.60
C LEU A 70 -1.63 16.32 -14.91
N GLU A 71 -0.49 16.42 -14.22
CA GLU A 71 0.60 17.35 -14.53
C GLU A 71 1.93 16.65 -14.86
N PRO A 72 2.83 17.28 -15.62
CA PRO A 72 4.03 16.60 -16.11
C PRO A 72 5.19 16.52 -15.11
N THR A 73 5.22 17.37 -14.06
CA THR A 73 6.41 17.64 -13.23
C THR A 73 7.08 16.38 -12.70
N VAL A 74 6.32 15.53 -12.01
CA VAL A 74 6.86 14.35 -11.30
C VAL A 74 7.24 13.23 -12.27
N ILE A 75 6.54 13.11 -13.40
CA ILE A 75 6.87 12.13 -14.43
C ILE A 75 8.10 12.56 -15.21
N ASP A 76 8.29 13.86 -15.43
CA ASP A 76 9.49 14.38 -16.08
C ASP A 76 10.76 14.13 -15.23
N GLU A 77 10.65 14.09 -13.90
CA GLU A 77 11.72 13.61 -13.02
C GLU A 77 12.09 12.15 -13.31
N ILE A 78 11.12 11.28 -13.59
CA ILE A 78 11.40 9.88 -13.99
C ILE A 78 12.04 9.83 -15.38
N ARG A 79 11.54 10.63 -16.33
CA ARG A 79 12.08 10.70 -17.71
C ARG A 79 13.51 11.24 -17.77
N THR A 80 13.92 12.03 -16.79
CA THR A 80 15.27 12.61 -16.70
C THR A 80 16.16 11.96 -15.64
N GLY A 81 15.57 11.15 -14.76
CA GLY A 81 16.23 10.49 -13.65
C GLY A 81 17.12 9.31 -14.03
N PRO A 82 17.68 8.61 -13.02
CA PRO A 82 18.61 7.49 -13.23
C PRO A 82 17.96 6.34 -14.01
N TYR A 83 16.69 6.04 -13.72
CA TYR A 83 15.93 4.96 -14.35
C TYR A 83 15.16 5.38 -15.61
N ARG A 84 15.55 6.48 -16.27
CA ARG A 84 14.89 6.99 -17.48
C ARG A 84 14.81 5.99 -18.64
N GLN A 85 15.71 5.01 -18.68
CA GLN A 85 15.74 3.98 -19.70
C GLN A 85 14.95 2.73 -19.29
N LEU A 86 14.58 2.57 -18.02
CA LEU A 86 13.92 1.36 -17.53
C LEU A 86 12.48 1.24 -18.04
N PHE A 87 11.70 2.30 -17.94
CA PHE A 87 10.28 2.32 -18.28
C PHE A 87 10.06 2.54 -19.78
N HIS A 88 8.99 1.94 -20.31
CA HIS A 88 8.58 2.24 -21.68
C HIS A 88 7.94 3.63 -21.73
N PRO A 89 8.30 4.52 -22.68
CA PRO A 89 7.78 5.90 -22.71
C PRO A 89 6.25 5.99 -22.76
N GLU A 90 5.59 5.00 -23.38
CA GLU A 90 4.12 4.93 -23.43
C GLU A 90 3.45 4.57 -22.09
N GLN A 91 4.21 4.11 -21.10
CA GLN A 91 3.73 3.84 -19.74
C GLN A 91 3.76 5.09 -18.86
N LEU A 92 4.39 6.17 -19.31
CA LEU A 92 4.56 7.42 -18.57
C LEU A 92 3.58 8.48 -19.10
N LEU A 93 2.37 8.50 -18.53
CA LEU A 93 1.24 9.31 -18.98
C LEU A 93 1.15 10.62 -18.21
N THR A 94 1.21 11.73 -18.94
CA THR A 94 1.15 13.08 -18.36
C THR A 94 0.00 13.87 -18.97
N GLY A 95 -0.84 14.45 -18.12
CA GLY A 95 -1.79 15.49 -18.51
C GLY A 95 -1.10 16.85 -18.70
N LYS A 96 -1.92 17.89 -18.90
CA LYS A 96 -1.46 19.28 -19.03
C LYS A 96 -1.89 20.17 -17.86
N GLU A 97 -2.92 19.77 -17.13
CA GLU A 97 -3.53 20.55 -16.06
C GLU A 97 -3.67 19.66 -14.84
N ASP A 98 -3.22 20.14 -13.68
CA ASP A 98 -3.41 19.41 -12.43
C ASP A 98 -4.88 19.46 -11.95
N ALA A 99 -5.23 18.51 -11.09
CA ALA A 99 -6.46 18.51 -10.30
C ALA A 99 -6.46 19.56 -9.17
N ALA A 100 -5.33 20.22 -8.88
CA ALA A 100 -5.23 21.33 -7.92
C ALA A 100 -5.81 20.99 -6.53
N ASN A 101 -5.52 19.78 -6.03
CA ASN A 101 -6.06 19.23 -4.78
C ASN A 101 -7.60 19.15 -4.72
N ASN A 102 -8.28 19.06 -5.87
CA ASN A 102 -9.73 18.92 -5.95
C ASN A 102 -10.10 17.55 -6.54
N PHE A 103 -10.75 16.70 -5.73
CA PHE A 103 -11.28 15.40 -6.17
C PHE A 103 -12.13 15.52 -7.44
N ALA A 104 -13.04 16.50 -7.49
CA ALA A 104 -13.97 16.64 -8.59
C ALA A 104 -13.25 16.95 -9.92
N ARG A 105 -12.13 17.68 -9.89
CA ARG A 105 -11.30 17.88 -11.08
C ARG A 105 -10.68 16.57 -11.58
N GLY A 106 -10.13 15.80 -10.64
CA GLY A 106 -9.53 14.50 -10.93
C GLY A 106 -10.55 13.47 -11.41
N HIS A 107 -11.81 13.56 -10.97
CA HIS A 107 -12.83 12.55 -11.26
C HIS A 107 -13.75 12.94 -12.44
N TYR A 108 -14.24 14.18 -12.47
CA TYR A 108 -15.33 14.59 -13.36
C TYR A 108 -14.91 15.42 -14.56
N THR A 109 -13.86 16.24 -14.44
CA THR A 109 -13.42 17.14 -15.53
C THR A 109 -12.13 16.66 -16.16
N VAL A 110 -10.98 17.05 -15.62
CA VAL A 110 -9.66 16.79 -16.20
C VAL A 110 -9.38 15.29 -16.31
N GLY A 111 -9.77 14.50 -15.32
CA GLY A 111 -9.52 13.05 -15.32
C GLY A 111 -10.23 12.29 -16.43
N LYS A 112 -11.42 12.74 -16.86
CA LYS A 112 -12.18 12.08 -17.94
C LYS A 112 -11.45 12.14 -19.26
N ASP A 113 -10.69 13.20 -19.53
CA ASP A 113 -9.92 13.32 -20.76
C ASP A 113 -8.72 12.33 -20.80
N MET A 114 -8.24 11.89 -19.63
CA MET A 114 -7.07 11.03 -19.49
C MET A 114 -7.40 9.55 -19.24
N VAL A 115 -8.60 9.23 -18.75
CA VAL A 115 -8.94 7.87 -18.31
C VAL A 115 -8.92 6.86 -19.46
N ASP A 116 -9.46 7.22 -20.63
CA ASP A 116 -9.50 6.33 -21.80
C ASP A 116 -8.09 6.01 -22.29
N LEU A 117 -7.21 7.02 -22.31
CA LEU A 117 -5.79 6.82 -22.65
C LEU A 117 -5.10 5.89 -21.65
N CYS A 118 -5.38 6.06 -20.35
CA CYS A 118 -4.82 5.21 -19.30
C CYS A 118 -5.28 3.75 -19.45
N LEU A 119 -6.57 3.53 -19.63
CA LEU A 119 -7.16 2.20 -19.83
C LEU A 119 -6.58 1.52 -21.06
N ASP A 120 -6.39 2.24 -22.17
CA ASP A 120 -5.76 1.68 -23.36
C ASP A 120 -4.31 1.24 -23.11
N ARG A 121 -3.54 1.96 -22.27
CA ARG A 121 -2.19 1.53 -21.88
C ARG A 121 -2.21 0.32 -20.95
N VAL A 122 -3.12 0.30 -19.98
CA VAL A 122 -3.31 -0.85 -19.08
C VAL A 122 -3.72 -2.07 -19.89
N ARG A 123 -4.61 -1.93 -20.87
CA ARG A 123 -5.06 -3.00 -21.77
C ARG A 123 -3.91 -3.58 -22.57
N LYS A 124 -3.06 -2.74 -23.17
CA LYS A 124 -1.85 -3.20 -23.88
C LYS A 124 -0.92 -4.04 -22.99
N LEU A 125 -0.78 -3.67 -21.72
CA LEU A 125 0.01 -4.46 -20.76
C LEU A 125 -0.70 -5.75 -20.38
N ALA A 126 -2.02 -5.72 -20.16
CA ALA A 126 -2.82 -6.89 -19.85
C ALA A 126 -2.80 -7.91 -20.99
N ASP A 127 -2.87 -7.45 -22.25
CA ASP A 127 -2.78 -8.31 -23.46
C ASP A 127 -1.40 -8.98 -23.59
N SER A 128 -0.36 -8.36 -23.03
CA SER A 128 1.00 -8.93 -22.98
C SER A 128 1.21 -9.94 -21.83
N CYS A 129 0.20 -10.14 -20.98
CA CYS A 129 0.26 -11.09 -19.86
C CYS A 129 -0.39 -12.42 -20.24
N THR A 130 0.24 -13.54 -19.87
CA THR A 130 -0.32 -14.88 -20.07
C THR A 130 -1.38 -15.22 -19.03
N GLY A 131 -1.25 -14.69 -17.81
CA GLY A 131 -2.11 -14.98 -16.67
C GLY A 131 -2.16 -13.85 -15.66
N LEU A 132 -2.66 -12.68 -16.08
CA LEU A 132 -2.83 -11.51 -15.20
C LEU A 132 -3.61 -11.87 -13.93
N GLN A 133 -2.97 -11.72 -12.77
CA GLN A 133 -3.62 -11.90 -11.46
C GLN A 133 -4.50 -10.70 -11.09
N GLY A 134 -3.94 -9.50 -11.25
CA GLY A 134 -4.54 -8.30 -10.70
C GLY A 134 -3.71 -7.04 -10.87
N PHE A 135 -4.14 -6.00 -10.17
CA PHE A 135 -3.55 -4.67 -10.19
C PHE A 135 -3.06 -4.28 -8.80
N LEU A 136 -1.86 -3.70 -8.73
CA LEU A 136 -1.37 -2.97 -7.56
C LEU A 136 -1.54 -1.49 -7.82
N VAL A 137 -2.42 -0.83 -7.08
CA VAL A 137 -2.74 0.58 -7.27
C VAL A 137 -2.08 1.40 -6.16
N PHE A 138 -1.27 2.38 -6.53
CA PHE A 138 -0.58 3.27 -5.61
C PHE A 138 -1.13 4.67 -5.79
N ASN A 139 -1.76 5.22 -4.76
CA ASN A 139 -2.36 6.55 -4.79
C ASN A 139 -2.35 7.20 -3.41
N ALA A 140 -2.56 8.51 -3.38
CA ALA A 140 -2.83 9.24 -2.15
C ALA A 140 -4.28 9.69 -2.11
N VAL A 141 -4.95 9.47 -0.98
CA VAL A 141 -6.37 9.85 -0.81
C VAL A 141 -6.55 11.35 -0.56
N GLY A 142 -5.49 12.06 -0.18
CA GLY A 142 -5.55 13.50 0.08
C GLY A 142 -5.41 14.40 -1.16
N GLY A 143 -4.74 13.95 -2.21
CA GLY A 143 -4.45 14.77 -3.41
C GLY A 143 -5.56 14.68 -4.47
N GLY A 144 -5.71 15.67 -5.34
CA GLY A 144 -6.80 15.71 -6.34
C GLY A 144 -6.71 14.59 -7.39
N THR A 145 -5.51 14.34 -7.93
CA THR A 145 -5.27 13.26 -8.90
C THR A 145 -5.32 11.89 -8.24
N GLY A 146 -4.62 11.70 -7.11
CA GLY A 146 -4.58 10.41 -6.40
C GLY A 146 -5.94 9.96 -5.87
N SER A 147 -6.79 10.91 -5.45
CA SER A 147 -8.16 10.64 -5.03
C SER A 147 -9.09 10.52 -6.23
N GLY A 148 -9.39 11.63 -6.91
CA GLY A 148 -10.42 11.70 -7.95
C GLY A 148 -10.14 10.82 -9.16
N PHE A 149 -8.96 10.98 -9.77
CA PHE A 149 -8.60 10.16 -10.94
C PHE A 149 -8.36 8.70 -10.53
N GLY A 150 -7.82 8.48 -9.32
CA GLY A 150 -7.68 7.14 -8.74
C GLY A 150 -9.02 6.40 -8.64
N SER A 151 -10.04 7.05 -8.06
CA SER A 151 -11.40 6.54 -7.95
C SER A 151 -12.02 6.27 -9.32
N LEU A 152 -11.92 7.21 -10.26
CA LEU A 152 -12.42 7.04 -11.62
C LEU A 152 -11.77 5.84 -12.32
N LEU A 153 -10.46 5.67 -12.17
CA LEU A 153 -9.75 4.54 -12.79
C LEU A 153 -10.16 3.20 -12.15
N LEU A 154 -10.34 3.15 -10.84
CA LEU A 154 -10.79 1.95 -10.12
C LEU A 154 -12.19 1.50 -10.55
N GLU A 155 -13.12 2.43 -10.73
CA GLU A 155 -14.45 2.16 -11.30
C GLU A 155 -14.34 1.50 -12.67
N ARG A 156 -13.55 2.09 -13.57
CA ARG A 156 -13.38 1.57 -14.93
C ARG A 156 -12.66 0.23 -14.96
N LEU A 157 -11.66 0.03 -14.12
CA LEU A 157 -10.98 -1.26 -13.96
C LEU A 157 -11.94 -2.33 -13.42
N SER A 158 -12.87 -1.97 -12.53
CA SER A 158 -13.87 -2.91 -12.03
C SER A 158 -14.88 -3.31 -13.12
N VAL A 159 -15.21 -2.40 -14.03
CA VAL A 159 -16.06 -2.71 -15.20
C VAL A 159 -15.34 -3.61 -16.21
N GLU A 160 -14.11 -3.29 -16.61
CA GLU A 160 -13.38 -4.05 -17.63
C GLU A 160 -12.76 -5.36 -17.09
N TYR A 161 -12.29 -5.34 -15.85
CA TYR A 161 -11.52 -6.42 -15.22
C TYR A 161 -12.13 -6.89 -13.89
N GLY A 162 -13.46 -6.94 -13.78
CA GLY A 162 -14.16 -7.23 -12.51
C GLY A 162 -13.79 -8.54 -11.79
N LYS A 163 -13.21 -9.53 -12.49
CA LYS A 163 -12.72 -10.79 -11.87
C LYS A 163 -11.27 -10.73 -11.36
N LYS A 164 -10.55 -9.63 -11.63
CA LYS A 164 -9.14 -9.47 -11.28
C LYS A 164 -9.02 -8.75 -9.94
N SER A 165 -8.13 -9.23 -9.08
CA SER A 165 -7.93 -8.65 -7.76
C SER A 165 -7.26 -7.27 -7.86
N LYS A 166 -7.67 -6.33 -7.00
CA LYS A 166 -7.16 -4.96 -6.92
C LYS A 166 -6.67 -4.72 -5.49
N LEU A 167 -5.36 -4.63 -5.32
CA LEU A 167 -4.71 -4.31 -4.06
C LEU A 167 -4.25 -2.85 -4.11
N ALA A 168 -4.76 -2.01 -3.21
CA ALA A 168 -4.39 -0.61 -3.13
C ALA A 168 -3.35 -0.38 -2.02
N PHE A 169 -2.35 0.45 -2.30
CA PHE A 169 -1.45 1.05 -1.33
C PHE A 169 -1.79 2.52 -1.23
N SER A 170 -2.65 2.85 -0.27
CA SER A 170 -3.27 4.16 -0.14
C SER A 170 -2.55 4.99 0.90
N ILE A 171 -1.99 6.12 0.46
CA ILE A 171 -1.30 7.07 1.34
C ILE A 171 -2.32 8.01 1.96
N TYR A 172 -2.45 7.93 3.28
CA TYR A 172 -3.36 8.74 4.07
C TYR A 172 -2.70 10.03 4.56
N PRO A 173 -3.42 11.17 4.52
CA PRO A 173 -2.88 12.46 4.92
C PRO A 173 -2.73 12.56 6.44
N SER A 174 -1.72 13.34 6.86
CA SER A 174 -1.50 13.70 8.26
C SER A 174 -1.56 15.20 8.44
N PRO A 175 -2.16 15.73 9.51
CA PRO A 175 -2.13 17.16 9.81
C PRO A 175 -0.72 17.78 9.92
N GLN A 176 0.32 16.99 10.24
CA GLN A 176 1.69 17.50 10.35
C GLN A 176 2.40 17.66 8.99
N VAL A 177 1.98 16.86 8.00
CA VAL A 177 2.60 16.75 6.67
C VAL A 177 1.61 17.19 5.57
N SER A 178 0.42 17.63 5.96
CA SER A 178 -0.66 18.06 5.07
C SER A 178 -0.22 19.29 4.27
N THR A 179 -0.42 19.22 2.96
CA THR A 179 -0.09 20.31 2.02
C THR A 179 -1.33 21.05 1.56
N ALA A 180 -2.52 20.46 1.73
CA ALA A 180 -3.79 21.06 1.35
C ALA A 180 -4.87 20.98 2.44
N VAL A 181 -5.58 22.09 2.62
CA VAL A 181 -6.65 22.22 3.62
C VAL A 181 -7.84 21.29 3.34
N VAL A 182 -8.07 20.98 2.06
CA VAL A 182 -9.21 20.17 1.60
C VAL A 182 -8.93 18.66 1.55
N GLU A 183 -7.77 18.21 2.03
CA GLU A 183 -7.42 16.78 2.09
C GLU A 183 -8.48 15.90 2.76
N PRO A 184 -9.18 16.31 3.85
CA PRO A 184 -10.23 15.48 4.43
C PRO A 184 -11.41 15.24 3.48
N TYR A 185 -11.79 16.21 2.64
CA TYR A 185 -12.83 16.01 1.62
C TYR A 185 -12.42 14.99 0.58
N ASN A 186 -11.22 15.16 0.03
CA ASN A 186 -10.68 14.21 -0.95
C ASN A 186 -10.57 12.80 -0.34
N SER A 187 -10.20 12.70 0.94
CA SER A 187 -10.00 11.42 1.62
C SER A 187 -11.30 10.66 1.84
N VAL A 188 -12.37 11.34 2.26
CA VAL A 188 -13.70 10.72 2.42
C VAL A 188 -14.22 10.24 1.06
N LEU A 189 -14.17 11.09 0.02
CA LEU A 189 -14.63 10.75 -1.32
C LEU A 189 -13.81 9.60 -1.95
N ALA A 190 -12.49 9.61 -1.78
CA ALA A 190 -11.64 8.53 -2.25
C ALA A 190 -11.92 7.22 -1.52
N THR A 191 -12.10 7.27 -0.19
CA THR A 191 -12.32 6.07 0.63
C THR A 191 -13.66 5.43 0.29
N HIS A 192 -14.70 6.22 0.02
CA HIS A 192 -15.98 5.73 -0.49
C HIS A 192 -15.82 4.91 -1.78
N SER A 193 -15.05 5.41 -2.75
CA SER A 193 -14.78 4.66 -3.99
C SER A 193 -13.85 3.45 -3.79
N LEU A 194 -12.84 3.56 -2.90
CA LEU A 194 -11.97 2.43 -2.53
C LEU A 194 -12.79 1.28 -1.93
N LEU A 195 -13.80 1.59 -1.13
CA LEU A 195 -14.66 0.63 -0.46
C LEU A 195 -15.47 -0.24 -1.45
N GLU A 196 -15.83 0.30 -2.61
CA GLU A 196 -16.58 -0.46 -3.61
C GLU A 196 -15.67 -1.20 -4.60
N HIS A 197 -14.53 -0.61 -4.94
CA HIS A 197 -13.73 -1.04 -6.09
C HIS A 197 -12.37 -1.64 -5.76
N THR A 198 -12.02 -1.81 -4.49
CA THR A 198 -10.79 -2.52 -4.09
C THR A 198 -11.08 -3.79 -3.32
N ASP A 199 -10.23 -4.79 -3.50
CA ASP A 199 -10.36 -6.07 -2.81
C ASP A 199 -9.62 -6.04 -1.46
N VAL A 200 -8.49 -5.31 -1.40
CA VAL A 200 -7.69 -5.07 -0.21
C VAL A 200 -7.07 -3.69 -0.33
N ALA A 201 -7.12 -2.88 0.72
CA ALA A 201 -6.49 -1.56 0.77
C ALA A 201 -5.54 -1.47 1.96
N VAL A 202 -4.25 -1.30 1.71
CA VAL A 202 -3.23 -1.11 2.75
C VAL A 202 -3.10 0.37 3.06
N LEU A 203 -3.31 0.73 4.32
CA LEU A 203 -3.23 2.12 4.78
C LEU A 203 -1.79 2.46 5.15
N LEU A 204 -1.32 3.57 4.58
CA LEU A 204 0.00 4.14 4.85
C LEU A 204 -0.19 5.58 5.31
N ASP A 205 -0.13 5.83 6.60
CA ASP A 205 -0.29 7.16 7.20
C ASP A 205 1.07 7.88 7.22
N ASN A 206 1.12 9.05 6.57
CA ASN A 206 2.32 9.87 6.55
C ASN A 206 2.80 10.27 7.96
N GLU A 207 1.91 10.43 8.95
CA GLU A 207 2.32 10.76 10.32
C GLU A 207 3.07 9.62 10.99
N ALA A 208 2.54 8.40 10.83
CA ALA A 208 3.10 7.23 11.48
C ALA A 208 4.48 6.91 10.89
N ILE A 209 4.61 6.98 9.57
CA ILE A 209 5.87 6.77 8.86
C ILE A 209 6.88 7.88 9.22
N TYR A 210 6.42 9.13 9.33
CA TYR A 210 7.28 10.25 9.78
C TYR A 210 7.79 10.03 11.21
N ASP A 211 6.92 9.61 12.13
CA ASP A 211 7.28 9.30 13.52
C ASP A 211 8.29 8.15 13.61
N ILE A 212 8.13 7.10 12.78
CA ILE A 212 9.06 5.98 12.70
C ILE A 212 10.44 6.45 12.20
N CYS A 213 10.49 7.24 11.12
CA CYS A 213 11.73 7.81 10.62
C CYS A 213 12.43 8.68 11.68
N LYS A 214 11.66 9.47 12.43
CA LYS A 214 12.20 10.34 13.47
C LYS A 214 12.76 9.57 14.66
N LYS A 215 12.01 8.59 15.17
CA LYS A 215 12.39 7.84 16.39
C LYS A 215 13.38 6.72 16.11
N SER A 216 13.14 5.92 15.07
CA SER A 216 13.90 4.70 14.81
C SER A 216 15.13 4.95 13.94
N LEU A 217 15.01 5.81 12.91
CA LEU A 217 16.13 6.16 12.03
C LEU A 217 16.94 7.36 12.53
N ASN A 218 16.49 8.03 13.59
CA ASN A 218 17.13 9.21 14.18
C ASN A 218 17.25 10.39 13.21
N ILE A 219 16.27 10.56 12.32
CA ILE A 219 16.22 11.66 11.35
C ILE A 219 15.40 12.80 11.95
N GLU A 220 16.01 13.96 12.21
CA GLU A 220 15.31 15.08 12.88
C GLU A 220 14.13 15.63 12.05
N ARG A 221 14.32 15.72 10.72
CA ARG A 221 13.32 16.21 9.77
C ARG A 221 13.24 15.28 8.55
N PRO A 222 12.47 14.18 8.63
CA PRO A 222 12.23 13.28 7.52
C PRO A 222 11.67 14.01 6.29
N THR A 223 12.20 13.68 5.12
CA THR A 223 11.72 14.14 3.80
C THR A 223 10.88 13.05 3.13
N TYR A 224 10.13 13.39 2.06
CA TYR A 224 9.39 12.38 1.28
C TYR A 224 10.28 11.25 0.76
N THR A 225 11.55 11.51 0.45
CA THR A 225 12.49 10.45 0.05
C THR A 225 12.71 9.44 1.17
N ASN A 226 12.81 9.88 2.43
CA ASN A 226 12.98 8.98 3.57
C ASN A 226 11.70 8.16 3.82
N LEU A 227 10.53 8.83 3.77
CA LEU A 227 9.22 8.18 3.92
C LEU A 227 8.99 7.12 2.83
N ASN A 228 9.21 7.49 1.56
CA ASN A 228 8.99 6.61 0.41
C ASN A 228 9.94 5.41 0.41
N ARG A 229 11.18 5.57 0.89
CA ARG A 229 12.10 4.44 1.07
C ARG A 229 11.60 3.46 2.13
N LEU A 230 11.04 3.93 3.24
CA LEU A 230 10.43 3.03 4.22
C LEU A 230 9.19 2.33 3.67
N ILE A 231 8.31 3.07 2.99
CA ILE A 231 7.14 2.50 2.30
C ILE A 231 7.58 1.44 1.28
N SER A 232 8.63 1.71 0.50
CA SER A 232 9.13 0.76 -0.50
C SER A 232 9.58 -0.57 0.10
N GLN A 233 10.11 -0.56 1.33
CA GLN A 233 10.49 -1.78 2.05
C GLN A 233 9.27 -2.60 2.49
N VAL A 234 8.21 -1.94 2.93
CA VAL A 234 6.92 -2.57 3.25
C VAL A 234 6.32 -3.20 2.00
N VAL A 235 6.18 -2.42 0.92
CA VAL A 235 5.64 -2.88 -0.38
C VAL A 235 6.48 -4.03 -0.93
N SER A 236 7.81 -3.92 -0.86
CA SER A 236 8.71 -5.00 -1.27
C SER A 236 8.47 -6.27 -0.48
N SER A 237 8.34 -6.16 0.84
CA SER A 237 8.12 -7.32 1.72
C SER A 237 6.77 -7.99 1.48
N LEU A 238 5.71 -7.21 1.24
CA LEU A 238 4.38 -7.74 0.92
C LEU A 238 4.29 -8.36 -0.47
N THR A 239 5.07 -7.86 -1.43
CA THR A 239 5.11 -8.38 -2.81
C THR A 239 6.22 -9.42 -3.03
N THR A 240 7.00 -9.75 -2.00
CA THR A 240 8.14 -10.69 -2.11
C THR A 240 7.71 -12.06 -2.60
N SER A 241 6.60 -12.59 -2.08
CA SER A 241 6.05 -13.90 -2.48
C SER A 241 5.57 -13.96 -3.93
N LEU A 242 5.36 -12.81 -4.57
CA LEU A 242 4.96 -12.72 -5.98
C LEU A 242 6.18 -12.66 -6.91
N ARG A 243 7.33 -12.19 -6.40
CA ARG A 243 8.54 -11.92 -7.19
C ARG A 243 9.65 -12.95 -7.00
N PHE A 244 9.66 -13.64 -5.87
CA PHE A 244 10.63 -14.65 -5.52
C PHE A 244 9.94 -15.94 -5.14
N ASP A 245 10.63 -17.06 -5.39
CA ASP A 245 10.20 -18.32 -4.81
C ASP A 245 10.52 -18.35 -3.31
N GLY A 246 9.65 -18.94 -2.52
CA GLY A 246 9.68 -18.93 -1.08
C GLY A 246 9.20 -20.25 -0.51
N ALA A 247 9.52 -20.51 0.75
CA ALA A 247 9.08 -21.74 1.41
C ALA A 247 7.56 -21.76 1.61
N ILE A 248 6.98 -20.57 1.82
CA ILE A 248 5.54 -20.34 1.97
C ILE A 248 5.21 -19.07 1.19
N ASN A 249 4.63 -19.24 0.01
CA ASN A 249 4.23 -18.13 -0.87
C ASN A 249 2.78 -17.73 -0.57
N VAL A 250 2.50 -16.43 -0.69
CA VAL A 250 1.17 -15.84 -0.57
C VAL A 250 0.84 -15.09 -1.86
N ASP A 251 -0.27 -15.44 -2.51
CA ASP A 251 -0.76 -14.76 -3.72
C ASP A 251 -1.61 -13.52 -3.41
N ILE A 252 -1.86 -12.65 -4.41
CA ILE A 252 -2.76 -11.49 -4.26
C ILE A 252 -4.17 -11.94 -3.85
N THR A 253 -4.71 -12.97 -4.50
CA THR A 253 -6.03 -13.52 -4.15
C THR A 253 -6.03 -14.11 -2.74
N GLU A 254 -4.89 -14.64 -2.29
CA GLU A 254 -4.76 -15.15 -0.94
C GLU A 254 -4.75 -14.04 0.12
N PHE A 255 -4.27 -12.83 -0.19
CA PHE A 255 -4.45 -11.68 0.71
C PHE A 255 -5.94 -11.41 0.96
N GLN A 256 -6.76 -11.42 -0.09
CA GLN A 256 -8.21 -11.25 0.06
C GLN A 256 -8.81 -12.38 0.91
N THR A 257 -8.59 -13.64 0.54
CA THR A 257 -9.21 -14.78 1.25
C THR A 257 -8.73 -14.94 2.70
N ASN A 258 -7.50 -14.53 3.01
CA ASN A 258 -6.92 -14.71 4.34
C ASN A 258 -7.15 -13.50 5.26
N LEU A 259 -7.26 -12.29 4.71
CA LEU A 259 -7.31 -11.07 5.51
C LEU A 259 -8.67 -10.39 5.52
N VAL A 260 -9.54 -10.65 4.53
CA VAL A 260 -10.83 -9.97 4.37
C VAL A 260 -11.97 -10.92 4.75
N PRO A 261 -12.45 -10.90 6.01
CA PRO A 261 -13.57 -11.72 6.43
C PRO A 261 -14.90 -11.22 5.85
N TYR A 262 -15.05 -9.90 5.72
CA TYR A 262 -16.23 -9.24 5.19
C TYR A 262 -15.84 -8.28 4.07
N PRO A 263 -16.57 -8.24 2.94
CA PRO A 263 -16.19 -7.43 1.78
C PRO A 263 -15.95 -5.95 2.07
N ARG A 264 -16.67 -5.33 3.02
CA ARG A 264 -16.47 -3.92 3.39
C ARG A 264 -15.27 -3.68 4.31
N ILE A 265 -14.82 -4.71 5.03
CA ILE A 265 -13.76 -4.64 6.04
C ILE A 265 -12.45 -5.14 5.42
N HIS A 266 -11.97 -4.41 4.40
CA HIS A 266 -10.77 -4.78 3.65
C HIS A 266 -9.61 -3.77 3.79
N PHE A 267 -9.69 -2.90 4.79
CA PHE A 267 -8.67 -1.92 5.12
C PHE A 267 -7.65 -2.52 6.09
N MET A 268 -6.41 -2.63 5.64
CA MET A 268 -5.33 -3.33 6.33
C MET A 268 -4.35 -2.36 6.97
N LEU A 269 -3.97 -2.68 8.21
CA LEU A 269 -2.81 -2.09 8.86
C LEU A 269 -1.55 -2.82 8.41
N SER A 270 -0.46 -2.08 8.26
CA SER A 270 0.87 -2.65 8.00
C SER A 270 1.87 -2.23 9.07
N SER A 271 2.85 -3.09 9.31
CA SER A 271 3.93 -2.86 10.27
C SER A 271 5.20 -3.54 9.80
N TYR A 272 6.35 -2.95 10.06
CA TYR A 272 7.64 -3.47 9.58
C TYR A 272 8.68 -3.44 10.68
N ALA A 273 9.39 -4.55 10.83
CA ALA A 273 10.52 -4.64 11.74
C ALA A 273 11.64 -5.51 11.15
N PRO A 274 12.90 -5.20 11.45
CA PRO A 274 13.34 -4.06 12.26
C PRO A 274 13.59 -2.81 11.42
N VAL A 275 13.35 -1.62 12.00
CA VAL A 275 13.71 -0.33 11.42
C VAL A 275 14.94 0.20 12.17
N ILE A 276 16.13 -0.06 11.62
CA ILE A 276 17.40 0.32 12.26
C ILE A 276 18.12 1.32 11.37
N SER A 277 18.61 2.41 11.97
CA SER A 277 19.47 3.38 11.29
C SER A 277 20.79 2.75 10.82
N ALA A 278 21.26 3.14 9.64
CA ALA A 278 22.55 2.70 9.09
C ALA A 278 23.74 2.93 10.05
N GLU A 279 23.67 3.93 10.94
CA GLU A 279 24.70 4.21 11.95
C GLU A 279 24.77 3.16 13.07
N LYS A 280 23.65 2.49 13.37
CA LYS A 280 23.52 1.51 14.47
C LYS A 280 23.68 0.05 14.01
N ALA A 281 23.95 -0.17 12.73
CA ALA A 281 23.95 -1.49 12.07
C ALA A 281 24.87 -2.54 12.74
N TYR A 282 25.95 -2.13 13.41
CA TYR A 282 26.95 -3.04 13.97
C TYR A 282 26.66 -3.54 15.38
N HIS A 283 25.64 -2.99 16.05
CA HIS A 283 25.44 -3.21 17.49
C HIS A 283 24.34 -4.22 17.81
N GLU A 284 23.40 -4.48 16.90
CA GLU A 284 22.19 -5.26 17.19
C GLU A 284 21.84 -6.23 16.06
N GLN A 285 21.93 -7.54 16.33
CA GLN A 285 21.31 -8.57 15.50
C GLN A 285 20.07 -9.07 16.23
N LEU A 286 18.89 -8.68 15.73
CA LEU A 286 17.62 -9.06 16.33
C LEU A 286 17.25 -10.49 15.91
N SER A 287 16.81 -11.28 16.88
CA SER A 287 16.31 -12.64 16.70
C SER A 287 14.90 -12.65 16.11
N VAL A 288 14.45 -13.80 15.61
CA VAL A 288 13.08 -13.96 15.07
C VAL A 288 12.02 -13.55 16.11
N PRO A 289 12.06 -14.02 17.37
CA PRO A 289 11.06 -13.61 18.37
C PRO A 289 11.01 -12.11 18.68
N GLU A 290 12.16 -11.42 18.61
CA GLU A 290 12.24 -9.98 18.85
C GLU A 290 11.60 -9.19 17.72
N ILE A 291 11.95 -9.50 16.45
CA ILE A 291 11.32 -8.82 15.30
C ILE A 291 9.83 -9.14 15.20
N THR A 292 9.43 -10.38 15.53
CA THR A 292 8.02 -10.78 15.56
C THR A 292 7.26 -10.02 16.65
N THR A 293 7.86 -9.75 17.81
CA THR A 293 7.24 -8.91 18.84
C THR A 293 7.13 -7.47 18.38
N ALA A 294 8.20 -6.93 17.78
CA ALA A 294 8.27 -5.53 17.39
C ALA A 294 7.20 -5.12 16.38
N VAL A 295 6.73 -6.02 15.50
CA VAL A 295 5.66 -5.68 14.55
C VAL A 295 4.27 -5.50 15.18
N PHE A 296 4.02 -6.04 16.38
CA PHE A 296 2.77 -5.79 17.12
C PHE A 296 2.84 -4.54 18.01
N GLU A 297 4.01 -3.92 18.13
CA GLU A 297 4.14 -2.68 18.89
C GLU A 297 3.53 -1.50 18.12
N PRO A 298 2.74 -0.63 18.77
CA PRO A 298 2.13 0.53 18.12
C PRO A 298 3.15 1.48 17.48
N SER A 299 4.40 1.50 17.97
CA SER A 299 5.47 2.33 17.39
C SER A 299 5.95 1.88 16.02
N SER A 300 5.63 0.65 15.60
CA SER A 300 6.05 0.08 14.32
C SER A 300 4.93 0.11 13.26
N MET A 301 3.71 0.49 13.66
CA MET A 301 2.55 0.57 12.77
C MET A 301 2.72 1.71 11.78
N MET A 302 2.42 1.43 10.51
CA MET A 302 2.45 2.39 9.42
C MET A 302 1.17 3.23 9.32
N ALA A 303 0.21 3.02 10.22
CA ALA A 303 -0.96 3.87 10.39
C ALA A 303 -1.01 4.40 11.82
N LYS A 304 -1.46 5.64 12.01
CA LYS A 304 -1.58 6.23 13.33
C LYS A 304 -2.86 5.70 13.99
N CYS A 305 -2.76 4.56 14.65
CA CYS A 305 -3.82 3.97 15.46
C CYS A 305 -3.18 3.08 16.52
N ASP A 306 -3.89 2.84 17.63
CA ASP A 306 -3.43 1.88 18.63
C ASP A 306 -4.09 0.51 18.41
N PRO A 307 -3.36 -0.49 17.88
CA PRO A 307 -3.93 -1.82 17.62
C PRO A 307 -4.39 -2.54 18.89
N ARG A 308 -4.04 -2.04 20.09
CA ARG A 308 -4.46 -2.58 21.39
C ARG A 308 -5.87 -2.13 21.78
N HIS A 309 -6.41 -1.07 21.17
CA HIS A 309 -7.80 -0.65 21.37
C HIS A 309 -8.77 -1.41 20.47
N GLY A 310 -8.26 -2.15 19.49
CA GLY A 310 -9.06 -2.96 18.58
C GLY A 310 -8.78 -4.46 18.74
N LYS A 311 -9.46 -5.24 17.91
CA LYS A 311 -9.30 -6.69 17.81
C LYS A 311 -8.79 -7.06 16.43
N TYR A 312 -7.89 -8.03 16.39
CA TYR A 312 -7.38 -8.61 15.15
C TYR A 312 -8.40 -9.62 14.59
N MET A 313 -8.79 -9.42 13.35
CA MET A 313 -9.54 -10.43 12.59
C MET A 313 -8.60 -11.40 11.90
N ALA A 314 -7.50 -10.88 11.34
CA ALA A 314 -6.49 -11.66 10.65
C ALA A 314 -5.14 -10.93 10.68
N ALA A 315 -4.05 -11.70 10.66
CA ALA A 315 -2.69 -11.18 10.59
C ALA A 315 -1.82 -12.11 9.72
N CYS A 316 -1.14 -11.54 8.74
CA CYS A 316 -0.15 -12.24 7.93
C CYS A 316 1.24 -11.66 8.20
N LEU A 317 2.20 -12.53 8.52
CA LEU A 317 3.59 -12.19 8.81
C LEU A 317 4.48 -12.67 7.67
N MET A 318 5.04 -11.73 6.92
CA MET A 318 5.93 -11.98 5.78
C MET A 318 7.38 -11.82 6.23
N TYR A 319 8.03 -12.95 6.53
CA TYR A 319 9.44 -13.00 6.94
C TYR A 319 10.36 -13.04 5.72
N ARG A 320 11.50 -12.35 5.82
CA ARG A 320 12.58 -12.34 4.83
C ARG A 320 13.94 -12.58 5.47
N GLY A 321 14.81 -13.31 4.76
CA GLY A 321 16.21 -13.54 5.12
C GLY A 321 16.44 -14.82 5.94
N ASP A 322 17.42 -14.77 6.82
CA ASP A 322 17.84 -15.91 7.65
C ASP A 322 16.80 -16.19 8.76
N VAL A 323 15.74 -16.93 8.39
CA VAL A 323 14.58 -17.21 9.25
C VAL A 323 14.28 -18.71 9.21
N VAL A 324 14.32 -19.34 10.38
CA VAL A 324 13.99 -20.77 10.54
C VAL A 324 12.50 -20.93 10.84
N PRO A 325 11.74 -21.76 10.10
CA PRO A 325 10.30 -21.94 10.32
C PRO A 325 9.92 -22.37 11.74
N LYS A 326 10.79 -23.13 12.41
CA LYS A 326 10.60 -23.54 13.82
C LYS A 326 10.54 -22.32 14.76
N ASP A 327 11.42 -21.35 14.55
CA ASP A 327 11.51 -20.16 15.40
C ASP A 327 10.32 -19.23 15.14
N VAL A 328 9.84 -19.15 13.90
CA VAL A 328 8.60 -18.44 13.54
C VAL A 328 7.41 -19.04 14.29
N ASN A 329 7.23 -20.36 14.26
CA ASN A 329 6.14 -21.02 14.96
C ASN A 329 6.20 -20.81 16.48
N ALA A 330 7.40 -20.84 17.07
CA ALA A 330 7.59 -20.55 18.49
C ALA A 330 7.30 -19.09 18.84
N ALA A 331 7.74 -18.15 18.01
CA ALA A 331 7.48 -16.72 18.17
C ALA A 331 5.98 -16.41 18.08
N VAL A 332 5.30 -16.92 17.04
CA VAL A 332 3.85 -16.77 16.87
C VAL A 332 3.07 -17.42 18.01
N GLY A 333 3.50 -18.60 18.47
CA GLY A 333 2.93 -19.24 19.66
C GLY A 333 3.03 -18.38 20.92
N THR A 334 4.11 -17.60 21.04
CA THR A 334 4.29 -16.65 22.15
C THR A 334 3.38 -15.43 22.00
N ILE A 335 3.26 -14.88 20.79
CA ILE A 335 2.39 -13.73 20.51
C ILE A 335 0.91 -14.06 20.77
N LYS A 336 0.45 -15.25 20.39
CA LYS A 336 -0.92 -15.71 20.65
C LYS A 336 -1.33 -15.67 22.13
N ASN A 337 -0.35 -15.83 23.03
CA ASN A 337 -0.60 -15.82 24.48
C ASN A 337 -0.44 -14.42 25.11
N LYS A 338 -0.07 -13.39 24.33
CA LYS A 338 0.06 -12.02 24.85
C LYS A 338 -1.32 -11.37 24.94
N ARG A 339 -1.65 -10.88 26.14
CA ARG A 339 -2.91 -10.15 26.40
C ARG A 339 -3.11 -8.90 25.54
N THR A 340 -2.03 -8.31 25.03
CA THR A 340 -2.07 -7.12 24.18
C THR A 340 -2.48 -7.41 22.73
N VAL A 341 -2.54 -8.68 22.34
CA VAL A 341 -2.93 -9.12 21.00
C VAL A 341 -4.20 -9.94 21.12
N GLN A 342 -5.34 -9.27 20.98
CA GLN A 342 -6.65 -9.89 21.06
C GLN A 342 -7.16 -10.17 19.66
N PHE A 343 -7.53 -11.43 19.38
CA PHE A 343 -8.24 -11.80 18.16
C PHE A 343 -9.74 -11.83 18.43
N VAL A 344 -10.53 -11.72 17.36
CA VAL A 344 -11.98 -11.99 17.41
C VAL A 344 -12.23 -13.48 17.68
N ASP A 345 -13.31 -13.79 18.40
CA ASP A 345 -13.58 -15.14 18.94
C ASP A 345 -13.87 -16.17 17.84
N TRP A 346 -14.49 -15.73 16.74
CA TRP A 346 -14.75 -16.56 15.58
C TRP A 346 -13.52 -16.82 14.71
N CYS A 347 -12.37 -16.17 14.99
CA CYS A 347 -11.09 -16.41 14.30
C CYS A 347 -9.90 -16.65 15.27
N PRO A 348 -9.91 -17.74 16.06
CA PRO A 348 -8.88 -17.98 17.08
C PRO A 348 -7.50 -18.36 16.50
N THR A 349 -7.39 -18.56 15.17
CA THR A 349 -6.13 -18.91 14.49
C THR A 349 -5.81 -18.04 13.28
N GLY A 350 -6.11 -16.74 13.35
CA GLY A 350 -5.94 -15.77 12.26
C GLY A 350 -4.49 -15.45 11.82
N PHE A 351 -3.48 -16.25 12.20
CA PHE A 351 -2.08 -16.04 11.79
C PHE A 351 -1.73 -16.82 10.52
N LYS A 352 -1.25 -16.12 9.50
CA LYS A 352 -0.58 -16.67 8.33
C LYS A 352 0.89 -16.23 8.33
N CYS A 353 1.79 -17.08 7.86
CA CYS A 353 3.21 -16.78 7.81
C CYS A 353 3.74 -17.09 6.41
N GLY A 354 4.36 -16.10 5.76
CA GLY A 354 5.18 -16.29 4.56
C GLY A 354 6.66 -16.25 4.94
N ILE A 355 7.48 -17.08 4.30
CA ILE A 355 8.94 -17.10 4.55
C ILE A 355 9.67 -17.08 3.22
N ASN A 356 10.49 -16.06 3.03
CA ASN A 356 11.44 -15.96 1.94
C ASN A 356 12.87 -15.93 2.50
N TYR A 357 13.78 -16.70 1.90
CA TYR A 357 15.16 -16.81 2.39
C TYR A 357 16.10 -15.71 1.87
N GLU A 358 15.67 -14.95 0.87
CA GLU A 358 16.44 -13.82 0.36
C GLU A 358 16.47 -12.69 1.41
N PRO A 359 17.66 -12.19 1.80
CA PRO A 359 17.77 -11.13 2.78
C PRO A 359 17.17 -9.82 2.24
N PRO A 360 16.59 -8.97 3.11
CA PRO A 360 16.12 -7.64 2.71
C PRO A 360 17.24 -6.82 2.06
N THR A 361 16.99 -6.29 0.88
CA THR A 361 17.93 -5.38 0.21
C THR A 361 17.68 -3.95 0.65
N VAL A 362 18.75 -3.17 0.81
CA VAL A 362 18.66 -1.74 1.11
C VAL A 362 19.22 -0.93 -0.04
N VAL A 363 18.61 0.22 -0.31
CA VAL A 363 19.07 1.15 -1.34
C VAL A 363 20.42 1.76 -0.91
N PRO A 364 21.45 1.77 -1.79
CA PRO A 364 22.70 2.46 -1.51
C PRO A 364 22.47 3.95 -1.16
N GLY A 365 23.06 4.42 -0.06
CA GLY A 365 22.79 5.77 0.46
C GLY A 365 21.40 5.94 1.07
N GLY A 366 20.74 4.83 1.41
CA GLY A 366 19.53 4.79 2.24
C GLY A 366 19.83 4.91 3.73
N ASP A 367 18.79 5.24 4.48
CA ASP A 367 18.88 5.46 5.94
C ASP A 367 18.82 4.14 6.74
N LEU A 368 18.41 3.05 6.10
CA LEU A 368 18.23 1.74 6.71
C LEU A 368 19.51 0.91 6.72
N ALA A 369 19.79 0.28 7.85
CA ALA A 369 20.85 -0.69 7.98
C ALA A 369 20.58 -1.97 7.18
N LYS A 370 21.64 -2.61 6.68
CA LYS A 370 21.55 -3.99 6.17
C LYS A 370 21.26 -4.93 7.33
N VAL A 371 20.18 -5.69 7.22
CA VAL A 371 19.76 -6.66 8.23
C VAL A 371 19.70 -8.06 7.62
N GLN A 372 20.02 -9.07 8.42
CA GLN A 372 19.98 -10.47 7.97
C GLN A 372 18.56 -11.01 7.88
N ARG A 373 17.63 -10.41 8.62
CA ARG A 373 16.23 -10.82 8.68
C ARG A 373 15.32 -9.64 8.94
N ALA A 374 14.13 -9.68 8.36
CA ALA A 374 13.05 -8.74 8.62
C ALA A 374 11.70 -9.45 8.56
N VAL A 375 10.67 -8.79 9.10
CA VAL A 375 9.29 -9.23 9.05
C VAL A 375 8.40 -8.02 8.77
N CYS A 376 7.52 -8.20 7.79
CA CYS A 376 6.44 -7.27 7.51
C CYS A 376 5.13 -7.92 7.93
N MET A 377 4.36 -7.24 8.76
CA MET A 377 3.01 -7.64 9.10
C MET A 377 2.02 -6.88 8.24
N ILE A 378 1.01 -7.58 7.74
CA ILE A 378 -0.24 -7.01 7.25
C ILE A 378 -1.38 -7.62 8.07
N SER A 379 -2.22 -6.78 8.66
CA SER A 379 -3.25 -7.24 9.59
C SER A 379 -4.54 -6.48 9.42
N ASN A 380 -5.65 -7.20 9.50
CA ASN A 380 -6.98 -6.61 9.61
C ASN A 380 -7.32 -6.46 11.09
N ASN A 381 -7.39 -5.22 11.56
CA ASN A 381 -7.65 -4.89 12.97
C ASN A 381 -8.65 -3.74 13.04
N THR A 382 -9.62 -3.85 13.94
CA THR A 382 -10.70 -2.84 14.08
C THR A 382 -10.21 -1.45 14.50
N ALA A 383 -9.00 -1.33 15.05
CA ALA A 383 -8.38 -0.05 15.39
C ALA A 383 -8.16 0.87 14.17
N VAL A 384 -8.23 0.34 12.94
CA VAL A 384 -8.20 1.17 11.71
C VAL A 384 -9.35 2.19 11.68
N ALA A 385 -10.46 1.93 12.37
CA ALA A 385 -11.56 2.87 12.53
C ALA A 385 -11.13 4.21 13.17
N GLU A 386 -10.09 4.22 14.01
CA GLU A 386 -9.53 5.47 14.57
C GLU A 386 -8.96 6.39 13.47
N VAL A 387 -8.52 5.83 12.33
CA VAL A 387 -8.01 6.60 11.19
C VAL A 387 -9.18 7.29 10.49
N PHE A 388 -10.26 6.56 10.22
CA PHE A 388 -11.48 7.09 9.59
C PHE A 388 -12.13 8.16 10.46
N ALA A 389 -12.31 7.89 11.76
CA ALA A 389 -12.93 8.83 12.69
C ALA A 389 -12.20 10.19 12.76
N ARG A 390 -10.87 10.20 12.64
CA ARG A 390 -10.10 11.47 12.59
C ARG A 390 -10.35 12.26 11.31
N ILE A 391 -10.51 11.57 10.19
CA ILE A 391 -10.76 12.19 8.88
C ILE A 391 -12.19 12.72 8.86
N ASP A 392 -13.15 11.91 9.30
CA ASP A 392 -14.57 12.23 9.39
C ASP A 392 -14.82 13.42 10.32
N HIS A 393 -14.15 13.47 11.48
CA HIS A 393 -14.24 14.63 12.36
C HIS A 393 -13.83 15.93 11.67
N LYS A 394 -12.72 15.91 10.90
CA LYS A 394 -12.26 17.10 10.15
C LYS A 394 -13.20 17.43 8.99
N PHE A 395 -13.70 16.41 8.29
CA PHE A 395 -14.70 16.55 7.25
C PHE A 395 -15.93 17.28 7.80
N ASP A 396 -16.47 16.81 8.92
CA ASP A 396 -17.68 17.34 9.55
C ASP A 396 -17.52 18.82 9.95
N LEU A 397 -16.37 19.17 10.53
CA LEU A 397 -16.06 20.56 10.90
C LEU A 397 -16.09 21.51 9.69
N MET A 398 -15.54 21.08 8.54
CA MET A 398 -15.52 21.88 7.32
C MET A 398 -16.90 21.91 6.64
N TYR A 399 -17.53 20.74 6.52
CA TYR A 399 -18.80 20.56 5.80
C TYR A 399 -19.99 21.22 6.51
N ALA A 400 -19.97 21.29 7.85
CA ALA A 400 -20.95 22.05 8.63
C ALA A 400 -20.98 23.55 8.28
N LYS A 401 -19.87 24.09 7.74
CA LYS A 401 -19.78 25.47 7.25
C LYS A 401 -19.85 25.58 5.73
N ARG A 402 -20.00 24.47 5.02
CA ARG A 402 -19.88 24.38 3.56
C ARG A 402 -18.60 25.06 3.03
N ALA A 403 -17.53 25.00 3.83
CA ALA A 403 -16.26 25.60 3.45
C ALA A 403 -15.72 24.84 2.23
N PHE A 404 -15.22 25.56 1.21
CA PHE A 404 -14.62 24.99 0.00
C PHE A 404 -15.51 24.09 -0.89
N VAL A 405 -16.75 23.75 -0.51
CA VAL A 405 -17.68 22.89 -1.28
C VAL A 405 -17.91 23.41 -2.72
N HIS A 406 -17.98 24.73 -2.89
CA HIS A 406 -18.17 25.35 -4.21
C HIS A 406 -17.08 25.02 -5.24
N TRP A 407 -15.86 24.68 -4.80
CA TRP A 407 -14.79 24.24 -5.72
C TRP A 407 -15.10 22.86 -6.34
N TYR A 408 -15.77 21.99 -5.59
CA TYR A 408 -16.13 20.64 -6.05
C TYR A 408 -17.36 20.70 -6.95
N VAL A 409 -18.39 21.42 -6.50
CA VAL A 409 -19.63 21.60 -7.28
C VAL A 409 -19.38 22.35 -8.59
N GLY A 410 -18.47 23.32 -8.58
CA GLY A 410 -18.04 24.04 -9.78
C GLY A 410 -17.38 23.16 -10.85
N GLU A 411 -16.93 21.96 -10.47
CA GLU A 411 -16.27 20.98 -11.34
C GLU A 411 -17.20 19.80 -11.68
N GLY A 412 -18.51 19.99 -11.52
CA GLY A 412 -19.53 19.04 -12.00
C GLY A 412 -19.88 17.91 -11.04
N MET A 413 -19.39 17.95 -9.80
CA MET A 413 -19.79 17.05 -8.71
C MET A 413 -21.09 17.52 -8.06
N GLU A 414 -22.00 16.61 -7.74
CA GLU A 414 -23.21 16.98 -7.00
C GLU A 414 -22.91 17.15 -5.50
N GLU A 415 -23.52 18.14 -4.85
CA GLU A 415 -23.31 18.34 -3.40
C GLU A 415 -23.81 17.13 -2.58
N GLY A 416 -24.78 16.37 -3.10
CA GLY A 416 -25.29 15.15 -2.48
C GLY A 416 -24.22 14.08 -2.25
N GLU A 417 -23.24 13.97 -3.15
CA GLU A 417 -22.15 12.97 -3.08
C GLU A 417 -21.30 13.13 -1.82
N PHE A 418 -21.15 14.35 -1.29
CA PHE A 418 -20.47 14.57 -0.01
C PHE A 418 -21.20 13.88 1.15
N SER A 419 -22.52 13.94 1.12
CA SER A 419 -23.35 13.38 2.20
C SER A 419 -23.37 11.86 2.09
N GLU A 420 -23.50 11.34 0.87
CA GLU A 420 -23.43 9.90 0.59
C GLU A 420 -22.10 9.28 1.02
N ALA A 421 -20.97 9.85 0.59
CA ALA A 421 -19.65 9.34 0.97
C ALA A 421 -19.43 9.39 2.49
N ARG A 422 -19.92 10.44 3.15
CA ARG A 422 -19.83 10.58 4.62
C ARG A 422 -20.71 9.58 5.36
N GLU A 423 -21.91 9.30 4.86
CA GLU A 423 -22.83 8.31 5.43
C GLU A 423 -22.27 6.89 5.26
N ASP A 424 -21.64 6.59 4.12
CA ASP A 424 -21.01 5.30 3.88
C ASP A 424 -19.79 5.06 4.77
N LEU A 425 -18.98 6.10 5.01
CA LEU A 425 -17.89 6.02 5.99
C LEU A 425 -18.41 5.89 7.43
N ALA A 426 -19.51 6.56 7.78
CA ALA A 426 -20.16 6.37 9.09
C ALA A 426 -20.64 4.91 9.27
N ALA A 427 -21.20 4.33 8.21
CA ALA A 427 -21.61 2.92 8.21
C ALA A 427 -20.39 2.00 8.34
N LEU A 428 -19.28 2.30 7.66
CA LEU A 428 -18.02 1.56 7.79
C LEU A 428 -17.46 1.62 9.22
N GLU A 429 -17.46 2.79 9.87
CA GLU A 429 -17.07 2.91 11.28
C GLU A 429 -17.92 2.02 12.18
N LYS A 430 -19.24 2.02 11.95
CA LYS A 430 -20.17 1.15 12.68
C LYS A 430 -19.91 -0.34 12.41
N ASP A 431 -19.62 -0.72 11.18
CA ASP A 431 -19.25 -2.11 10.83
C ASP A 431 -18.02 -2.56 11.65
N TYR A 432 -17.02 -1.69 11.82
CA TYR A 432 -15.84 -1.98 12.66
C TYR A 432 -16.16 -2.03 14.16
N GLU A 433 -17.06 -1.17 14.66
CA GLU A 433 -17.53 -1.19 16.05
C GLU A 433 -18.29 -2.49 16.36
N GLU A 434 -19.19 -2.92 15.48
CA GLU A 434 -19.97 -4.16 15.62
C GLU A 434 -19.06 -5.38 15.71
N VAL A 435 -18.07 -5.49 14.81
CA VAL A 435 -17.07 -6.58 14.86
C VAL A 435 -16.22 -6.54 16.13
N GLY A 436 -15.92 -5.34 16.65
CA GLY A 436 -15.20 -5.18 17.92
C GLY A 436 -16.03 -5.63 19.13
N ALA A 437 -17.34 -5.36 19.11
CA ALA A 437 -18.28 -5.59 20.21
C ALA A 437 -18.84 -7.02 20.26
N GLU A 438 -19.03 -7.69 19.13
CA GLU A 438 -19.46 -9.10 19.09
C GLU A 438 -18.53 -9.99 19.93
N ALA A 439 -17.24 -9.65 19.97
CA ALA A 439 -16.26 -10.40 20.73
C ALA A 439 -16.14 -10.00 22.23
N SER A 440 -16.90 -9.03 22.74
CA SER A 440 -16.90 -8.67 24.17
C SER A 440 -18.12 -9.21 24.92
N ASN A 441 -19.22 -9.46 24.21
CA ASN A 441 -20.46 -9.91 24.84
C ASN A 441 -20.44 -11.39 25.26
N GLU A 442 -19.55 -12.23 24.69
CA GLU A 442 -19.42 -13.63 25.12
C GLU A 442 -18.59 -13.79 26.41
N GLU A 443 -17.66 -12.87 26.73
CA GLU A 443 -16.91 -12.90 27.99
C GLU A 443 -17.78 -12.53 29.21
N GLU A 444 -18.86 -11.74 29.02
CA GLU A 444 -19.81 -11.41 30.11
C GLU A 444 -20.86 -12.52 30.35
N GLU A 445 -21.14 -13.39 29.37
CA GLU A 445 -22.08 -14.51 29.53
C GLU A 445 -21.47 -15.73 30.25
N GLU A 446 -20.14 -15.87 30.29
CA GLU A 446 -19.47 -16.96 31.03
C GLU A 446 -19.30 -16.70 32.55
N GLU A 447 -19.63 -15.50 33.05
CA GLU A 447 -19.51 -15.13 34.47
C GLU A 447 -20.80 -15.27 35.31
N TYR A 448 -21.85 -15.94 34.80
CA TYR A 448 -23.12 -16.15 35.53
C TYR A 448 -23.49 -17.59 35.87
#